data_AF-A0A1Q7G5M3-F1
#
_entry.id   AF-A0A1Q7G5M3-F1
#
_cell.length_a   1.000
_cell.length_b   1.000
_cell.length_c   1.000
_cell.angle_alpha   90.00
_cell.angle_beta   90.00
_cell.angle_gamma   90.00
#
_symmetry.space_group_name_H-M   'P 1'
#
loop_
_entity.id
_entity.type
_entity.pdbx_description
1 polymer ?
#
loop_
_entity_poly.entity_id
_entity_poly.type
_entity_poly.pdbx_seq_one_letter_code
_entity_poly.pdbx_strand_id
1 'polypeptide(L)'
;MMGPDIVPQLKFDEFWNLLAKELASSKKFSLPLQSKEFEAKYSGGRILVTTSGDSLWAIERSTMHEIWDKASAIEETRRYVGTNYNQRTIRTLSYILTIIKHFVANRKME
;
A
#
# COMPACT_ATOMS: atom_id res chain seq x y z
N MET A 1 -8.07 -13.00 -30.69
CA MET A 1 -8.49 -12.88 -29.28
C MET A 1 -7.24 -12.61 -28.47
N MET A 2 -7.02 -11.37 -28.03
CA MET A 2 -5.91 -11.06 -27.12
C MET A 2 -6.28 -11.62 -25.75
N GLY A 3 -5.42 -12.48 -25.20
CA GLY A 3 -5.58 -13.01 -23.85
C GLY A 3 -5.56 -11.88 -22.82
N PRO A 4 -6.06 -12.10 -21.60
CA PRO A 4 -6.03 -11.08 -20.56
C PRO A 4 -4.58 -10.64 -20.37
N ASP A 5 -4.31 -9.34 -20.55
CA ASP A 5 -3.05 -8.69 -20.24
C ASP A 5 -2.60 -9.12 -18.84
N ILE A 6 -1.67 -10.06 -18.77
CA ILE A 6 -0.99 -10.45 -17.55
C ILE A 6 -0.04 -9.29 -17.26
N VAL A 7 -0.57 -8.27 -16.59
CA VAL A 7 0.23 -7.21 -15.97
C VAL A 7 1.37 -7.90 -15.22
N PRO A 8 2.65 -7.55 -15.47
CA PRO A 8 3.75 -8.15 -14.75
C PRO A 8 3.45 -7.98 -13.26
N GLN A 9 3.24 -9.09 -12.55
CA GLN A 9 3.13 -9.05 -11.10
C GLN A 9 4.49 -8.58 -10.59
N LEU A 10 4.59 -7.28 -10.30
CA LEU A 10 5.74 -6.68 -9.63
C LEU A 10 6.07 -7.56 -8.42
N LYS A 11 7.30 -8.02 -8.26
CA LYS A 11 7.65 -8.81 -7.07
C LYS A 11 7.63 -7.87 -5.86
N PHE A 12 7.34 -8.40 -4.67
CA PHE A 12 7.31 -7.59 -3.45
C PHE A 12 8.62 -6.81 -3.24
N ASP A 13 9.77 -7.42 -3.49
CA ASP A 13 11.07 -6.73 -3.35
C ASP A 13 11.22 -5.53 -4.28
N GLU A 14 10.75 -5.65 -5.51
CA GLU A 14 10.78 -4.55 -6.48
C GLU A 14 9.83 -3.43 -6.06
N PHE A 15 8.63 -3.79 -5.60
CA PHE A 15 7.67 -2.87 -5.01
C PHE A 15 8.24 -2.16 -3.79
N TRP A 16 8.87 -2.90 -2.88
CA TRP A 16 9.43 -2.36 -1.65
C TRP A 16 10.58 -1.39 -1.93
N ASN A 17 11.48 -1.74 -2.86
CA ASN A 17 12.58 -0.87 -3.27
C ASN A 17 12.07 0.41 -3.95
N LEU A 18 11.05 0.30 -4.80
CA LEU A 18 10.38 1.47 -5.39
C LEU A 18 9.80 2.36 -4.29
N LEU A 19 9.07 1.76 -3.37
CA LEU A 19 8.40 2.47 -2.29
C LEU A 19 9.41 3.15 -1.35
N ALA A 20 10.53 2.49 -1.04
CA ALA A 20 11.63 3.08 -0.27
C ALA A 20 12.25 4.30 -0.96
N LYS A 21 12.42 4.23 -2.29
CA LYS A 21 12.92 5.36 -3.10
C LYS A 21 11.92 6.51 -3.14
N GLU A 22 10.68 6.21 -3.47
CA GLU A 22 9.61 7.21 -3.66
C GLU A 22 9.17 7.88 -2.35
N LEU A 23 9.35 7.19 -1.22
CA LEU A 23 9.06 7.71 0.12
C LEU A 23 10.34 8.11 0.88
N ALA A 24 11.48 8.27 0.22
CA ALA A 24 12.66 8.87 0.85
C ALA A 24 12.33 10.26 1.44
N SER A 25 11.42 10.98 0.77
CA SER A 25 10.74 12.18 1.26
C SER A 25 9.32 11.86 1.71
N SER A 26 8.79 12.64 2.67
CA SER A 26 7.39 12.50 3.08
C SER A 26 6.45 12.78 1.92
N LYS A 27 5.45 11.91 1.72
CA LYS A 27 4.42 12.07 0.69
C LYS A 27 3.03 11.97 1.32
N LYS A 28 2.12 12.83 0.87
CA LYS A 28 0.72 12.86 1.31
C LYS A 28 -0.12 11.87 0.52
N PHE A 29 -1.05 11.24 1.23
CA PHE A 29 -2.02 10.28 0.71
C PHE A 29 -3.40 10.59 1.28
N SER A 30 -4.43 10.34 0.49
CA SER A 30 -5.82 10.50 0.93
C SER A 30 -6.46 9.12 1.07
N LEU A 31 -7.02 8.83 2.25
CA LEU A 31 -7.82 7.63 2.48
C LEU A 31 -9.18 7.80 1.76
N PRO A 32 -9.48 7.04 0.70
CA PRO A 32 -10.64 7.27 -0.14
C PRO A 32 -11.98 7.14 0.61
N LEU A 33 -12.01 6.28 1.64
CA LEU A 33 -13.23 5.95 2.38
C LEU A 33 -13.49 6.88 3.59
N GLN A 34 -12.53 7.71 3.98
CA GLN A 34 -12.59 8.45 5.24
C GLN A 34 -12.38 9.96 5.09
N SER A 35 -12.12 10.46 3.87
CA SER A 35 -11.76 11.86 3.61
C SER A 35 -10.67 12.38 4.57
N LYS A 36 -9.77 11.49 4.97
CA LYS A 36 -8.65 11.76 5.88
C LYS A 36 -7.36 11.66 5.10
N GLU A 37 -6.45 12.58 5.38
CA GLU A 37 -5.11 12.56 4.82
C GLU A 37 -4.12 11.97 5.82
N PHE A 38 -3.07 11.36 5.28
CA PHE A 38 -1.90 10.94 6.04
C PHE A 38 -0.64 11.18 5.23
N GLU A 39 0.46 11.34 5.93
CA GLU A 39 1.79 11.39 5.35
C GLU A 39 2.48 10.05 5.56
N ALA A 40 3.22 9.59 4.55
CA ALA A 40 4.07 8.42 4.66
C ALA A 40 5.51 8.74 4.25
N LYS A 41 6.47 8.21 5.00
CA LYS A 41 7.90 8.34 4.75
C LYS A 41 8.60 7.01 5.04
N TYR A 42 9.53 6.62 4.18
CA TYR A 42 10.43 5.50 4.44
C TYR A 42 11.55 5.95 5.38
N SER A 43 11.76 5.23 6.47
CA SER A 43 12.85 5.48 7.42
C SER A 43 13.22 4.20 8.17
N GLY A 44 14.51 3.91 8.27
CA GLY A 44 15.01 2.79 9.08
C GLY A 44 14.42 1.42 8.73
N GLY A 45 14.17 1.14 7.44
CA GLY A 45 13.60 -0.14 7.01
C GLY A 45 12.08 -0.26 7.13
N ARG A 46 11.38 0.85 7.43
CA ARG A 46 9.95 0.87 7.74
C ARG A 46 9.26 2.05 7.06
N ILE A 47 7.93 1.96 6.95
CA ILE A 47 7.10 3.10 6.53
C ILE A 47 6.52 3.76 7.76
N LEU A 48 6.90 5.01 7.98
CA LEU A 48 6.35 5.86 9.02
C LEU A 48 5.12 6.56 8.45
N VAL A 49 4.00 6.44 9.12
CA VAL A 49 2.74 7.09 8.78
C VAL A 49 2.39 8.11 9.86
N THR A 50 2.13 9.34 9.45
CA THR A 50 1.69 10.44 10.33
C THR A 50 0.31 10.92 9.90
N THR A 51 -0.62 11.12 10.84
CA THR A 51 -1.94 11.72 10.56
C THR A 51 -2.08 13.06 11.24
N SER A 52 -3.05 13.88 10.81
CA SER A 52 -3.48 15.10 11.51
C SER A 52 -3.80 14.80 12.98
N GLY A 53 -2.87 15.11 13.89
CA GLY A 53 -2.87 14.68 15.29
C GLY A 53 -1.60 13.95 15.78
N ASP A 54 -0.50 13.99 15.00
CA ASP A 54 0.88 13.57 15.35
C ASP A 54 1.11 12.12 15.79
N SER A 55 0.10 11.27 15.68
CA SER A 55 0.29 9.84 15.90
C SER A 55 1.16 9.26 14.79
N LEU A 56 2.34 8.78 15.17
CA LEU A 56 3.30 8.09 14.31
C LEU A 56 3.05 6.58 14.35
N TRP A 57 2.77 5.97 13.21
CA TRP A 57 2.70 4.51 13.08
C TRP A 57 3.82 4.00 12.19
N ALA A 58 4.53 2.99 12.68
CA ALA A 58 5.50 2.26 11.88
C ALA A 58 4.84 1.03 11.25
N ILE A 59 4.94 0.92 9.93
CA ILE A 59 4.57 -0.27 9.16
C ILE A 59 5.87 -1.01 8.83
N GLU A 60 5.99 -2.21 9.39
CA GLU A 60 7.12 -3.10 9.13
C GLU A 60 7.05 -3.68 7.71
N ARG A 61 8.22 -3.97 7.13
CA ARG A 61 8.32 -4.65 5.83
C ARG A 61 7.56 -5.98 5.81
N SER A 62 7.64 -6.75 6.89
CA SER A 62 6.93 -8.03 7.03
C SER A 62 5.41 -7.84 6.97
N THR A 63 4.86 -6.88 7.72
CA THR A 63 3.43 -6.57 7.68
C THR A 63 2.97 -6.12 6.29
N MET A 64 3.78 -5.30 5.61
CA MET A 64 3.50 -4.92 4.23
C MET A 64 3.50 -6.14 3.29
N HIS A 65 4.46 -7.06 3.46
CA HIS A 65 4.58 -8.28 2.65
C HIS A 65 3.40 -9.22 2.84
N GLU A 66 2.94 -9.43 4.08
CA GLU A 66 1.77 -10.26 4.37
C GLU A 66 0.51 -9.72 3.66
N ILE A 67 0.33 -8.40 3.70
CA ILE A 67 -0.78 -7.75 3.00
C ILE A 67 -0.60 -7.83 1.48
N TRP A 68 0.64 -7.66 0.99
CA TRP A 68 0.97 -7.77 -0.43
C TRP A 68 0.65 -9.15 -1.00
N ASP A 69 1.07 -10.22 -0.34
CA ASP A 69 0.82 -11.60 -0.79
C ASP A 69 -0.67 -11.88 -0.86
N LYS A 70 -1.39 -11.48 0.20
CA LYS A 70 -2.83 -11.63 0.25
C LYS A 70 -3.53 -10.81 -0.82
N ALA A 71 -3.10 -9.56 -1.02
CA ALA A 71 -3.62 -8.71 -2.08
C ALA A 71 -3.41 -9.39 -3.43
N SER A 72 -2.19 -9.84 -3.72
CA SER A 72 -1.82 -10.49 -4.99
C SER A 72 -2.64 -11.73 -5.32
N ALA A 73 -3.13 -12.45 -4.30
CA ALA A 73 -4.01 -13.61 -4.45
C ALA A 73 -5.50 -13.26 -4.63
N ILE A 74 -5.92 -12.02 -4.35
CA ILE A 74 -7.31 -11.56 -4.51
C ILE A 74 -7.52 -10.97 -5.92
N GLU A 75 -8.70 -11.20 -6.49
CA GLU A 75 -9.14 -10.54 -7.73
C GLU A 75 -9.01 -9.01 -7.67
N GLU A 76 -8.59 -8.39 -8.76
CA GLU A 76 -8.21 -6.97 -8.80
C GLU A 76 -9.27 -6.01 -8.23
N THR A 77 -10.54 -6.21 -8.57
CA THR A 77 -11.67 -5.37 -8.12
C THR A 77 -11.93 -5.48 -6.61
N ARG A 78 -11.45 -6.55 -5.98
CA ARG A 78 -11.67 -6.89 -4.57
C ARG A 78 -10.42 -6.70 -3.71
N ARG A 79 -9.25 -6.57 -4.34
CA ARG A 79 -7.94 -6.53 -3.71
C ARG A 79 -7.77 -5.39 -2.69
N TYR A 80 -8.50 -4.28 -2.84
CA TYR A 80 -8.42 -3.13 -1.93
C TYR A 80 -9.60 -3.01 -0.97
N VAL A 81 -10.47 -4.02 -0.92
CA VAL A 81 -11.62 -4.04 -0.01
C VAL A 81 -11.16 -4.52 1.37
N GLY A 82 -11.23 -3.64 2.37
CA GLY A 82 -10.68 -3.90 3.71
C GLY A 82 -11.29 -5.14 4.40
N THR A 83 -12.55 -5.48 4.16
CA THR A 83 -13.22 -6.66 4.73
C THR A 83 -12.62 -7.99 4.28
N ASN A 84 -11.83 -8.00 3.19
CA ASN A 84 -11.13 -9.19 2.73
C ASN A 84 -9.91 -9.54 3.60
N TYR A 85 -9.52 -8.68 4.54
CA TYR A 85 -8.36 -8.84 5.39
C TYR A 85 -8.77 -9.01 6.86
N ASN A 86 -8.56 -10.20 7.42
CA ASN A 86 -8.79 -10.52 8.84
C ASN A 86 -7.75 -9.88 9.78
N GLN A 87 -7.31 -8.64 9.52
CA GLN A 87 -6.32 -7.98 10.37
C GLN A 87 -6.98 -7.33 11.59
N ARG A 88 -6.40 -7.56 12.78
CA ARG A 88 -6.83 -6.97 14.06
C ARG A 88 -6.83 -5.44 14.08
N THR A 89 -6.16 -4.77 13.14
CA THR A 89 -6.01 -3.31 13.12
C THR A 89 -6.43 -2.73 11.77
N ILE A 90 -7.74 -2.53 11.60
CA ILE A 90 -8.40 -1.98 10.39
C ILE A 90 -7.75 -0.66 9.92
N ARG A 91 -7.23 0.16 10.86
CA ARG A 91 -6.58 1.44 10.56
C ARG A 91 -5.26 1.29 9.81
N THR A 92 -4.36 0.44 10.28
CA THR A 92 -3.05 0.16 9.63
C THR A 92 -3.24 -0.43 8.24
N LEU A 93 -4.20 -1.36 8.13
CA LEU A 93 -4.58 -1.97 6.86
C LEU A 93 -5.01 -0.92 5.83
N SER A 94 -5.80 0.09 6.24
CA SER A 94 -6.28 1.15 5.35
C SER A 94 -5.13 1.97 4.74
N TYR A 95 -4.08 2.25 5.52
CA TYR A 95 -2.87 2.93 5.02
C TYR A 95 -2.11 2.06 4.02
N ILE A 96 -1.87 0.79 4.38
CA ILE A 96 -1.15 -0.17 3.54
C ILE A 96 -1.83 -0.32 2.17
N LEU A 97 -3.14 -0.60 2.16
CA LEU A 97 -3.88 -0.78 0.92
C LEU A 97 -3.89 0.48 0.05
N THR A 98 -3.96 1.66 0.67
CA THR A 98 -3.91 2.94 -0.05
C THR A 98 -2.54 3.15 -0.71
N ILE A 99 -1.45 2.89 0.02
CA ILE A 99 -0.09 3.01 -0.51
C ILE A 99 0.14 2.01 -1.65
N ILE A 100 -0.21 0.73 -1.46
CA ILE A 100 -0.09 -0.31 -2.50
C ILE A 100 -0.88 0.11 -3.74
N LYS A 101 -2.14 0.52 -3.58
CA LYS A 101 -2.98 0.97 -4.69
C LYS A 101 -2.34 2.14 -5.43
N HIS A 102 -1.80 3.13 -4.72
CA HIS A 102 -1.15 4.30 -5.33
C HIS A 102 0.01 3.91 -6.26
N PHE A 103 0.87 2.98 -5.85
CA PHE A 103 2.04 2.59 -6.64
C PHE A 103 1.78 1.50 -7.67
N VAL A 104 0.77 0.66 -7.45
CA VAL A 104 0.45 -0.46 -8.35
C VAL A 104 -0.62 -0.08 -9.37
N ALA A 105 -1.67 0.66 -8.99
CA ALA A 105 -2.76 1.00 -9.91
C ALA A 105 -2.39 2.14 -10.89
N ASN A 106 -1.58 3.12 -10.44
CA ASN A 106 -1.15 4.21 -11.33
C ASN A 106 -0.18 3.74 -12.43
N ARG A 107 0.46 2.57 -12.27
CA ARG A 107 1.32 1.98 -13.31
C ARG A 107 0.56 1.30 -14.45
N LYS A 108 -0.77 1.15 -14.36
CA LYS A 108 -1.60 0.64 -15.47
C LYS A 108 -1.97 1.71 -16.49
N MET A 109 -1.66 2.98 -16.20
CA MET A 109 -2.01 4.13 -17.05
C MET A 109 -0.81 4.71 -17.81
N GLU A 110 0.36 4.06 -17.75
CA GLU A 110 1.54 4.39 -18.56
C GLU A 110 1.83 3.29 -19.58
#